data_AF-Q8CZB6-F1
#
_entry.id   AF-Q8CZB6-F1
#
_cell.length_a   1.000
_cell.length_b   1.000
_cell.length_c   1.000
_cell.angle_alpha   90.00
_cell.angle_beta   90.00
_cell.angle_gamma   90.00
#
_symmetry.space_group_name_H-M   'P 1'
#
loop_
_entity.id
_entity.type
_entity.pdbx_description
1 polymer ?
#
loop_
_entity_poly.entity_id
_entity_poly.type
_entity_poly.pdbx_seq_one_letter_code
_entity_poly.pdbx_strand_id
1 'polypeptide(L)'
;MQRLEVYKNYQRLYDLRIAILLNLSTLYLYNQDKNMCKQICYTLLEDAKNKKSYDRLAICYVRIGICTDDSKLIQKGSPFWS
;
A
#
# COMPACT_ATOMS: atom_id res chain seq x y z
N MET A 1 29.95 7.09 15.76
CA MET A 1 28.78 7.59 15.03
C MET A 1 28.77 7.30 13.52
N GLN A 2 29.91 7.04 12.84
CA GLN A 2 29.95 6.79 11.38
C GLN A 2 29.13 5.58 10.89
N ARG A 3 28.94 4.52 11.71
CA ARG A 3 28.21 3.31 11.30
C ARG A 3 26.71 3.53 10.98
N LEU A 4 26.08 4.56 11.54
CA LEU A 4 24.65 4.82 11.31
C LEU A 4 24.38 5.46 9.94
N GLU A 5 25.38 6.08 9.31
CA GLU A 5 25.21 6.78 8.02
C GLU A 5 24.79 5.82 6.90
N VAL A 6 25.29 4.58 6.91
CA VAL A 6 24.95 3.54 5.93
C VAL A 6 23.45 3.22 5.94
N TYR A 7 22.80 3.30 7.11
CA TYR A 7 21.38 3.00 7.27
C TYR A 7 20.45 4.15 6.83
N LYS A 8 20.94 5.40 6.69
CA LYS A 8 20.10 6.50 6.21
C LYS A 8 19.55 6.24 4.80
N ASN A 9 20.35 5.60 3.95
CA ASN A 9 19.93 5.22 2.60
C ASN A 9 18.87 4.12 2.61
N TYR A 10 18.88 3.24 3.61
CA TYR A 10 17.91 2.15 3.71
C TYR A 10 16.48 2.68 3.85
N GLN A 11 16.28 3.70 4.69
CA GLN A 11 14.96 4.32 4.85
C GLN A 11 14.49 4.98 3.54
N ARG A 12 15.39 5.68 2.82
CA ARG A 12 15.06 6.28 1.51
C ARG A 12 14.69 5.24 0.46
N LEU A 13 15.45 4.14 0.37
CA LEU A 13 15.15 3.04 -0.55
C LEU A 13 13.82 2.37 -0.21
N TYR A 14 13.54 2.21 1.08
CA TYR A 14 12.26 1.70 1.55
C TYR A 14 11.10 2.63 1.16
N ASP A 15 11.20 3.93 1.41
CA ASP A 15 10.14 4.89 1.09
C ASP A 15 9.92 4.98 -0.43
N LEU A 16 10.99 4.92 -1.22
CA LEU A 16 10.93 4.83 -2.68
C LEU A 16 10.21 3.55 -3.14
N ARG A 17 10.51 2.39 -2.55
CA ARG A 17 9.84 1.12 -2.86
C ARG A 17 8.33 1.22 -2.61
N ILE A 18 7.93 1.80 -1.49
CA ILE A 18 6.50 1.96 -1.17
C ILE A 18 5.82 2.92 -2.16
N ALA A 19 6.46 4.05 -2.49
CA ALA A 19 5.93 4.99 -3.47
C ALA A 19 5.72 4.33 -4.84
N ILE A 20 6.69 3.54 -5.31
CA ILE A 20 6.59 2.80 -6.58
C ILE A 20 5.42 1.82 -6.56
N LEU A 21 5.27 1.02 -5.49
CA LEU A 21 4.17 0.05 -5.38
C LEU A 21 2.79 0.74 -5.30
N LEU A 22 2.68 1.85 -4.60
CA LEU A 22 1.44 2.64 -4.55
C LEU A 22 1.07 3.19 -5.93
N ASN A 23 2.04 3.71 -6.68
CA ASN A 23 1.83 4.20 -8.03
C ASN A 23 1.46 3.08 -9.01
N LEU A 24 2.16 1.94 -8.95
CA LEU A 24 1.84 0.77 -9.78
C LEU A 24 0.43 0.24 -9.49
N SER A 25 0.05 0.10 -8.23
CA SER A 25 -1.31 -0.33 -7.90
C SER A 25 -2.39 0.65 -8.37
N THR A 26 -2.10 1.97 -8.42
CA THR A 26 -2.99 2.96 -9.05
C THR A 26 -3.10 2.71 -10.56
N LEU A 27 -1.98 2.50 -11.24
CA LEU A 27 -1.95 2.26 -12.69
C LEU A 27 -2.68 0.98 -13.08
N TYR A 28 -2.44 -0.13 -12.37
CA TYR A 28 -3.13 -1.38 -12.63
C TYR A 28 -4.63 -1.28 -12.33
N LEU A 29 -5.03 -0.57 -11.27
CA LEU A 29 -6.44 -0.34 -10.98
C LEU A 29 -7.12 0.47 -12.07
N TYR A 30 -6.48 1.57 -12.52
CA TYR A 30 -7.00 2.44 -13.57
C TYR A 30 -7.19 1.68 -14.90
N ASN A 31 -6.24 0.80 -15.24
CA ASN A 31 -6.30 -0.05 -16.43
C ASN A 31 -7.14 -1.33 -16.24
N GLN A 32 -7.92 -1.44 -15.16
CA GLN A 32 -8.77 -2.58 -14.83
C GLN A 32 -8.03 -3.93 -14.67
N ASP A 33 -6.70 -3.93 -14.53
CA ASP A 33 -5.94 -5.11 -14.13
C ASP A 33 -6.08 -5.31 -12.61
N LYS A 34 -7.25 -5.83 -12.24
CA LYS A 34 -7.61 -6.12 -10.84
C LYS A 34 -6.67 -7.14 -10.21
N ASN A 35 -6.09 -8.06 -10.99
CA ASN A 35 -5.22 -9.11 -10.47
C ASN A 35 -3.86 -8.55 -10.02
N MET A 36 -3.21 -7.74 -10.87
CA MET A 36 -1.94 -7.12 -10.51
C MET A 36 -2.10 -6.08 -9.40
N CYS A 37 -3.16 -5.26 -9.46
CA CYS A 37 -3.46 -4.31 -8.39
C CYS A 37 -3.60 -5.02 -7.04
N LYS A 38 -4.37 -6.11 -7.00
CA LYS A 38 -4.59 -6.91 -5.78
C LYS A 38 -3.30 -7.50 -5.22
N GLN A 39 -2.45 -8.10 -6.05
CA GLN A 39 -1.16 -8.67 -5.59
C GLN A 39 -0.25 -7.61 -4.96
N ILE A 40 -0.16 -6.44 -5.59
CA ILE A 40 0.62 -5.31 -5.06
C ILE A 40 0.02 -4.82 -3.75
N CYS A 41 -1.31 -4.68 -3.67
CA CYS A 41 -1.97 -4.22 -2.46
C CYS A 41 -1.80 -5.19 -1.28
N TYR A 42 -1.77 -6.50 -1.50
CA TYR A 42 -1.46 -7.46 -0.42
C TYR A 42 -0.03 -7.29 0.10
N THR A 43 0.93 -7.06 -0.79
CA THR A 43 2.32 -6.76 -0.39
C THR A 43 2.40 -5.48 0.43
N LEU A 44 1.69 -4.43 0.02
CA LEU A 44 1.60 -3.16 0.76
C LEU A 44 0.85 -3.31 2.10
N LEU A 45 -0.15 -4.19 2.18
CA LEU A 45 -0.97 -4.39 3.36
C LEU A 45 -0.16 -4.96 4.54
N GLU A 46 0.69 -5.95 4.28
CA GLU A 46 1.58 -6.51 5.32
C GLU A 46 2.52 -5.44 5.88
N ASP A 47 3.13 -4.66 4.99
CA ASP A 47 4.00 -3.55 5.36
C ASP A 47 3.26 -2.48 6.19
N ALA A 48 2.06 -2.09 5.74
CA ALA A 48 1.25 -1.09 6.40
C ALA A 48 0.80 -1.54 7.81
N LYS A 49 0.49 -2.84 8.00
CA LYS A 49 0.20 -3.42 9.32
C LYS A 49 1.41 -3.33 10.24
N ASN A 50 2.58 -3.73 9.75
CA ASN A 50 3.83 -3.74 10.53
C ASN A 50 4.23 -2.33 10.97
N LYS A 51 4.03 -1.32 10.11
CA LYS A 51 4.34 0.08 10.42
C LYS A 51 3.19 0.85 11.07
N LYS A 52 2.02 0.22 11.26
CA LYS A 52 0.79 0.88 11.73
C LYS A 52 0.44 2.13 10.89
N SER A 53 0.67 2.07 9.58
CA SER A 53 0.39 3.17 8.66
C SER A 53 -1.07 3.10 8.20
N TYR A 54 -1.93 3.82 8.90
CA TYR A 54 -3.37 3.75 8.71
C TYR A 54 -3.83 4.25 7.32
N ASP A 55 -3.21 5.29 6.78
CA ASP A 55 -3.51 5.77 5.42
C ASP A 55 -3.24 4.68 4.38
N ARG A 56 -2.12 3.96 4.52
CA ARG A 56 -1.76 2.86 3.61
C ARG A 56 -2.69 1.67 3.81
N LEU A 57 -3.07 1.35 5.05
CA LEU A 57 -4.08 0.32 5.33
C LEU A 57 -5.40 0.65 4.63
N ALA A 58 -5.85 1.90 4.72
CA ALA A 58 -7.06 2.40 4.08
C ALA A 58 -7.03 2.17 2.58
N ILE A 59 -5.97 2.67 1.93
CA ILE A 59 -5.76 2.53 0.49
C ILE A 59 -5.76 1.06 0.09
N CYS A 60 -5.04 0.19 0.83
CA CYS A 60 -4.99 -1.24 0.52
C CYS A 60 -6.36 -1.89 0.65
N TYR A 61 -7.12 -1.64 1.73
CA TYR A 61 -8.44 -2.24 1.91
C TYR A 61 -9.43 -1.78 0.85
N VAL A 62 -9.46 -0.49 0.52
CA VAL A 62 -10.34 0.02 -0.55
C VAL A 62 -9.99 -0.59 -1.90
N ARG A 63 -8.71 -0.59 -2.28
CA ARG A 63 -8.28 -1.13 -3.59
C ARG A 63 -8.51 -2.63 -3.70
N ILE A 64 -8.20 -3.40 -2.65
CA ILE A 64 -8.49 -4.83 -2.62
C ILE A 64 -9.99 -5.05 -2.74
N GLY A 65 -10.80 -4.32 -1.97
CA GLY A 65 -12.26 -4.41 -2.04
C GLY A 65 -12.82 -4.12 -3.44
N ILE A 66 -12.29 -3.12 -4.16
CA ILE A 66 -12.66 -2.86 -5.57
C ILE A 66 -12.21 -4.02 -6.49
N CYS A 67 -11.02 -4.58 -6.26
CA CYS A 67 -10.50 -5.67 -7.09
C CYS A 67 -11.22 -7.00 -6.86
N THR A 68 -11.86 -7.19 -5.70
CA THR A 68 -12.59 -8.41 -5.34
C THR A 68 -14.11 -8.22 -5.27
N ASP A 69 -14.59 -7.03 -5.62
CA ASP A 69 -15.99 -6.63 -5.48
C ASP A 69 -16.55 -6.88 -4.05
N ASP A 70 -15.69 -6.72 -3.03
CA ASP A 70 -16.01 -6.92 -1.61
C ASP A 70 -16.28 -5.56 -0.93
N SER A 71 -17.57 -5.23 -0.81
CA SER A 71 -18.04 -4.00 -0.20
C SER A 71 -17.65 -3.85 1.28
N LYS A 72 -17.44 -4.95 2.02
CA LYS A 72 -17.03 -4.89 3.42
C LYS A 72 -15.59 -4.40 3.55
N LEU A 73 -14.72 -4.79 2.63
CA LEU A 73 -13.34 -4.30 2.58
C LEU A 73 -13.28 -2.82 2.18
N ILE A 74 -14.12 -2.39 1.24
CA ILE A 74 -14.23 -0.97 0.87
C ILE A 74 -14.63 -0.14 2.10
N GLN A 75 -15.66 -0.56 2.82
CA GLN A 75 -16.13 0.11 4.04
C GLN A 75 -15.05 0.12 5.13
N LYS A 76 -14.26 -0.94 5.27
CA LYS A 76 -13.16 -1.00 6.24
C LYS A 76 -12.09 0.07 6.02
N GLY A 77 -11.87 0.48 4.77
CA GLY A 77 -10.92 1.52 4.43
C GLY A 77 -11.45 2.95 4.62
N SER A 78 -12.77 3.14 4.72
CA SER A 78 -13.39 4.47 4.78
C SER A 78 -13.09 5.28 6.06
N PRO A 79 -13.06 4.70 7.28
CA PRO A 79 -12.87 5.47 8.51
C PRO A 79 -11.49 6.09 8.69
N PHE A 80 -10.51 5.71 7.87
CA PHE A 80 -9.16 6.27 7.96
C PHE A 80 -9.03 7.65 7.28
N TRP A 81 -10.07 8.11 6.59
CA TRP A 81 -10.10 9.40 5.90
C TRP A 81 -10.82 10.51 6.69
N SER A 82 -11.30 10.20 7.90
CA SER A 82 -11.93 11.15 8.83
C SER A 82 -10.99 11.47 9.98
#